data_AF-A0A3N7GIP2-F1
#
_entry.id   AF-A0A3N7GIP2-F1
#
_cell.length_a   1.000
_cell.length_b   1.000
_cell.length_c   1.000
_cell.angle_alpha   90.00
_cell.angle_beta   90.00
_cell.angle_gamma   90.00
#
_symmetry.space_group_name_H-M   'P 1'
#
loop_
_entity.id
_entity.type
_entity.pdbx_description
1 polymer ?
#
loop_
_entity_poly.entity_id
_entity_poly.type
_entity_poly.pdbx_seq_one_letter_code
_entity_poly.pdbx_strand_id
1 'polypeptide(L)'
;MINSLLDNDFYKFTMQNAVIKLFPKAKAKYQFINRGQHKFPDGFAEELRKAINELAKLQLTRQEKTFFAVTCPYIDPTYFDFLQGYRYDPEEVHIRQQGHELSVSIEGYWYRTILW
;
A
#
# COMPACT_ATOMS: atom_id res chain seq x y z
N MET A 1 -1.29 -13.95 3.93
CA MET A 1 -0.26 -13.02 4.44
C MET A 1 0.53 -12.54 3.24
N ILE A 2 0.76 -11.23 3.12
CA ILE A 2 1.47 -10.63 1.99
C ILE A 2 2.97 -10.75 2.26
N ASN A 3 3.70 -11.38 1.34
CA ASN A 3 5.11 -11.73 1.55
C ASN A 3 6.08 -10.98 0.62
N SER A 4 5.56 -10.23 -0.34
CA SER A 4 6.33 -9.51 -1.35
C SER A 4 5.75 -8.12 -1.54
N LEU A 5 6.60 -7.14 -1.84
CA LEU A 5 6.11 -5.83 -2.28
C LEU A 5 5.35 -5.92 -3.62
N LEU A 6 5.72 -6.87 -4.48
CA LEU A 6 5.11 -7.10 -5.78
C LEU A 6 3.82 -7.94 -5.74
N ASP A 7 3.43 -8.44 -4.57
CA ASP A 7 2.12 -9.07 -4.34
C ASP A 7 1.03 -7.99 -4.25
N ASN A 8 0.83 -7.32 -5.38
CA ASN A 8 -0.09 -6.20 -5.57
C ASN A 8 -0.51 -6.12 -7.05
N ASP A 9 -1.59 -5.41 -7.32
CA ASP A 9 -2.05 -5.21 -8.70
C ASP A 9 -1.07 -4.32 -9.46
N PHE A 10 -0.73 -4.73 -10.69
CA PHE A 10 0.24 -4.02 -11.53
C PHE A 10 -0.12 -2.53 -11.75
N TYR A 11 -1.41 -2.21 -11.85
CA TYR A 11 -1.86 -0.83 -12.08
C TYR A 11 -1.43 0.12 -10.94
N LYS A 12 -1.28 -0.38 -9.71
CA LYS A 12 -0.85 0.43 -8.55
C LYS A 12 0.54 1.00 -8.76
N PHE A 13 1.46 0.21 -9.34
CA PHE A 13 2.82 0.67 -9.63
C PHE A 13 2.87 1.66 -10.82
N THR A 14 2.12 1.39 -11.88
CA THR A 14 2.08 2.32 -13.03
C THR A 14 1.43 3.65 -12.63
N MET A 15 0.37 3.62 -11.81
CA MET A 15 -0.21 4.83 -11.24
C MET A 15 0.75 5.54 -10.28
N GLN A 16 1.43 4.82 -9.38
CA GLN A 16 2.39 5.43 -8.46
C GLN A 16 3.51 6.15 -9.22
N ASN A 17 4.05 5.53 -10.28
CA ASN A 17 5.06 6.14 -11.14
C ASN A 17 4.55 7.46 -11.76
N ALA A 18 3.30 7.49 -12.26
CA ALA A 18 2.69 8.71 -12.78
C ALA A 18 2.51 9.79 -11.69
N VAL A 19 2.05 9.40 -10.48
CA VAL A 19 1.86 10.33 -9.36
C VAL A 19 3.19 10.93 -8.90
N ILE A 20 4.26 10.15 -8.81
CA ILE A 20 5.59 10.66 -8.43
C ILE A 20 6.06 11.74 -9.41
N LYS A 21 5.87 11.52 -10.71
CA LYS A 21 6.33 12.45 -11.76
C LYS A 21 5.47 13.71 -11.85
N LEU A 22 4.15 13.57 -11.79
CA LEU A 22 3.21 14.64 -12.13
C LEU A 22 2.60 15.32 -10.91
N PHE A 23 2.47 14.61 -9.78
CA PHE A 23 1.74 15.06 -8.60
C PHE A 23 2.49 14.78 -7.28
N PRO A 24 3.79 15.08 -7.15
CA PRO A 24 4.60 14.69 -5.99
C PRO A 24 4.14 15.31 -4.66
N LYS A 25 3.38 16.42 -4.72
CA LYS A 25 2.86 17.12 -3.53
C LYS A 25 1.38 16.81 -3.23
N ALA A 26 0.71 16.04 -4.09
CA ALA A 26 -0.69 15.72 -3.90
C ALA A 26 -0.87 14.83 -2.67
N LYS A 27 -1.91 15.10 -1.89
CA LYS A 27 -2.37 14.25 -0.80
C LYS A 27 -3.67 13.58 -1.19
N ALA A 28 -3.87 12.35 -0.71
CA ALA A 28 -5.05 11.56 -0.98
C ALA A 28 -5.59 10.95 0.32
N LYS A 29 -6.88 10.63 0.30
CA LYS A 29 -7.56 9.87 1.35
C LYS A 29 -8.36 8.74 0.73
N TYR A 30 -8.17 7.53 1.24
CA TYR A 30 -8.91 6.34 0.88
C TYR A 30 -9.76 5.88 2.06
N GLN A 31 -10.94 5.35 1.78
CA GLN A 31 -11.86 4.84 2.79
C GLN A 31 -12.31 3.43 2.39
N PHE A 32 -12.15 2.48 3.31
CA PHE A 32 -12.75 1.16 3.17
C PHE A 32 -14.27 1.25 3.33
N ILE A 33 -14.99 0.57 2.43
CA ILE A 33 -16.46 0.51 2.44
C ILE A 33 -16.88 -0.97 2.45
N ASN A 34 -17.45 -1.43 3.57
CA ASN A 34 -18.00 -2.77 3.71
C ASN A 34 -19.39 -2.89 3.06
N ARG A 35 -19.43 -3.08 1.74
CA ARG A 35 -20.69 -3.19 0.98
C ARG A 35 -21.51 -4.44 1.33
N GLY A 36 -20.85 -5.50 1.78
CA GLY A 36 -21.51 -6.76 2.17
C GLY A 36 -22.14 -6.74 3.55
N GLN A 37 -22.02 -5.64 4.30
CA GLN A 37 -22.55 -5.48 5.67
C GLN A 37 -22.08 -6.60 6.63
N HIS A 38 -20.89 -7.15 6.38
CA HIS A 38 -20.31 -8.19 7.24
C HIS A 38 -20.02 -7.64 8.64
N LYS A 39 -20.32 -8.43 9.66
CA LYS A 39 -19.97 -8.12 11.05
C LYS A 39 -18.57 -8.61 11.36
N PHE A 40 -17.73 -7.75 11.91
CA PHE A 40 -16.38 -8.11 12.35
C PHE A 40 -16.42 -8.61 13.81
N PRO A 41 -15.65 -9.66 14.14
CA PRO A 41 -15.57 -10.15 15.52
C PRO A 41 -14.82 -9.16 16.40
N ASP A 42 -15.05 -9.23 17.72
CA ASP A 42 -14.35 -8.38 18.68
C ASP A 42 -12.83 -8.59 18.59
N GLY A 43 -12.07 -7.49 18.67
CA GLY A 43 -10.61 -7.51 18.55
C GLY A 43 -10.07 -7.59 17.11
N PHE A 44 -10.92 -7.62 16.09
CA PHE A 44 -10.48 -7.68 14.70
C PHE A 44 -9.60 -6.49 14.29
N ALA A 45 -9.89 -5.28 14.78
CA ALA A 45 -9.07 -4.09 14.52
C ALA A 45 -7.61 -4.27 14.99
N GLU A 46 -7.38 -4.97 16.10
CA GLU A 46 -6.04 -5.22 16.63
C GLU A 46 -5.29 -6.24 15.78
N GLU A 47 -5.97 -7.31 15.35
CA GLU A 47 -5.37 -8.28 14.43
C GLU A 47 -5.06 -7.67 13.06
N LEU A 48 -5.96 -6.82 12.55
CA LEU A 48 -5.71 -6.06 11.32
C LEU A 48 -4.53 -5.11 11.50
N ARG A 49 -4.44 -4.41 12.64
CA ARG A 49 -3.30 -3.53 12.94
C ARG A 49 -1.98 -4.30 12.93
N LYS A 50 -1.94 -5.49 13.55
CA LYS A 50 -0.75 -6.36 13.51
C LYS A 50 -0.36 -6.68 12.06
N ALA A 51 -1.32 -7.09 11.23
CA ALA A 51 -1.06 -7.38 9.82
C ALA A 51 -0.52 -6.17 9.04
N ILE A 52 -1.07 -4.97 9.26
CA ILE A 52 -0.58 -3.72 8.66
C ILE A 52 0.86 -3.42 9.11
N ASN A 53 1.17 -3.61 10.40
CA ASN A 53 2.51 -3.38 10.91
C ASN A 53 3.54 -4.34 10.29
N GLU A 54 3.15 -5.56 9.96
CA GLU A 54 4.02 -6.50 9.25
C GLU A 54 4.36 -6.03 7.82
N LEU A 55 3.44 -5.30 7.14
CA LEU A 55 3.70 -4.76 5.80
C LEU A 55 4.85 -3.75 5.78
N ALA A 56 5.13 -3.06 6.89
CA ALA A 56 6.27 -2.14 7.01
C ALA A 56 7.63 -2.82 6.79
N LYS A 57 7.69 -4.15 6.99
CA LYS A 57 8.91 -4.95 6.80
C LYS A 57 9.16 -5.30 5.33
N LEU A 58 8.16 -5.15 4.46
CA LEU A 58 8.28 -5.46 3.05
C LEU A 58 9.20 -4.46 2.36
N GLN A 59 10.04 -4.98 1.47
CA GLN A 59 10.95 -4.20 0.66
C GLN A 59 11.12 -4.86 -0.70
N LEU A 60 11.29 -4.06 -1.76
CA LEU A 60 11.63 -4.61 -3.06
C LEU A 60 13.01 -5.27 -2.98
N THR A 61 13.05 -6.59 -3.13
CA THR A 61 14.31 -7.33 -3.15
C THR A 61 15.07 -7.06 -4.45
N ARG A 62 16.37 -7.38 -4.47
CA ARG A 62 17.18 -7.26 -5.68
C ARG A 62 16.65 -8.13 -6.82
N GLN A 63 16.14 -9.33 -6.52
CA GLN A 63 15.60 -10.24 -7.52
C GLN A 63 14.29 -9.71 -8.11
N GLU A 64 13.38 -9.23 -7.26
CA GLU A 64 12.13 -8.60 -7.70
C GLU A 64 12.39 -7.34 -8.52
N LYS A 65 13.36 -6.50 -8.14
CA LYS A 65 13.77 -5.32 -8.91
C LYS A 65 14.21 -5.71 -10.32
N THR A 66 15.08 -6.70 -10.45
CA THR A 66 15.54 -7.19 -11.76
C THR A 66 14.38 -7.75 -12.58
N PHE A 67 13.53 -8.58 -11.97
CA PHE A 67 12.35 -9.12 -12.62
C PHE A 67 11.43 -8.02 -13.15
N PHE A 68 11.17 -7.00 -12.32
CA PHE A 68 10.29 -5.90 -12.69
C PHE A 68 10.88 -5.06 -13.83
N ALA A 69 12.18 -4.75 -13.78
CA ALA A 69 12.86 -4.01 -14.84
C ALA A 69 12.87 -4.75 -16.19
N VAL A 70 13.05 -6.06 -16.18
CA VAL A 70 13.02 -6.90 -17.40
C VAL A 70 11.60 -6.99 -17.96
N THR A 71 10.60 -7.17 -17.09
CA THR A 71 9.20 -7.38 -17.50
C THR A 71 8.51 -6.08 -17.93
N CYS A 72 8.94 -4.95 -17.38
CA CYS A 72 8.35 -3.63 -17.64
C CYS A 72 9.41 -2.61 -18.06
N PRO A 73 10.05 -2.78 -19.24
CA PRO A 73 11.16 -1.93 -19.68
C PRO A 73 10.75 -0.48 -19.99
N TYR A 74 9.45 -0.22 -20.09
CA TYR A 74 8.86 1.11 -20.30
C TYR A 74 8.71 1.92 -19.01
N ILE A 75 8.97 1.34 -17.84
CA ILE A 75 8.99 2.05 -16.56
C ILE A 75 10.40 2.59 -16.30
N ASP A 76 10.49 3.87 -15.94
CA ASP A 76 11.77 4.55 -15.71
C ASP A 76 12.66 3.82 -14.68
N PRO A 77 13.97 3.69 -14.93
CA PRO A 77 14.90 3.08 -13.98
C PRO A 77 14.87 3.72 -12.58
N THR A 78 14.68 5.04 -12.51
CA THR A 78 14.61 5.81 -11.26
C THR A 78 13.42 5.41 -10.39
N TYR A 79 12.33 4.94 -10.99
CA TYR A 79 11.17 4.45 -10.24
C TYR A 79 11.47 3.13 -9.53
N PHE A 80 12.30 2.25 -10.12
CA PHE A 80 12.74 1.04 -9.45
C PHE A 80 13.67 1.34 -8.26
N ASP A 81 14.51 2.37 -8.36
CA ASP A 81 15.31 2.85 -7.22
C ASP A 81 14.42 3.41 -6.11
N PHE A 82 13.40 4.20 -6.47
CA PHE A 82 12.40 4.68 -5.54
C PHE A 82 11.69 3.51 -4.83
N LEU A 83 11.18 2.52 -5.57
CA LEU A 83 10.51 1.36 -5.00
C LEU A 83 11.43 0.52 -4.10
N GLN A 84 12.73 0.47 -4.40
CA GLN A 84 13.71 -0.20 -3.56
C GLN A 84 13.86 0.48 -2.19
N GLY A 85 13.78 1.81 -2.15
CA GLY A 85 13.75 2.60 -0.92
C GLY A 85 12.38 2.69 -0.25
N TYR A 86 11.29 2.37 -0.97
CA TYR A 86 9.93 2.45 -0.45
C TYR A 86 9.69 1.44 0.68
N ARG A 87 9.06 1.90 1.76
CA ARG A 87 8.48 1.07 2.82
C ARG A 87 7.07 1.57 3.09
N TYR A 88 6.15 0.64 3.32
CA TYR A 88 4.84 0.97 3.88
C TYR A 88 5.01 1.66 5.23
N ASP A 89 4.19 2.67 5.49
CA ASP A 89 4.15 3.38 6.75
C ASP A 89 2.81 3.17 7.46
N PRO A 90 2.74 2.27 8.45
CA PRO A 90 1.51 1.95 9.17
C PRO A 90 0.79 3.16 9.80
N GLU A 91 1.47 4.28 10.04
CA GLU A 91 0.87 5.50 10.57
C GLU A 91 -0.09 6.17 9.56
N GLU A 92 0.09 5.90 8.27
CA GLU A 92 -0.82 6.35 7.20
C GLU A 92 -2.19 5.66 7.26
N VAL A 93 -2.30 4.54 7.98
CA VAL A 93 -3.55 3.75 8.09
C VAL A 93 -4.19 3.94 9.46
N HIS A 94 -5.44 4.39 9.46
CA HIS A 94 -6.25 4.53 10.67
C HIS A 94 -7.33 3.45 10.68
N ILE A 95 -7.36 2.66 11.75
CA ILE A 95 -8.35 1.61 11.98
C ILE A 95 -9.13 1.96 13.23
N ARG A 96 -10.46 1.83 13.17
CA ARG A 96 -11.35 1.91 14.33
C ARG A 96 -12.39 0.82 14.23
N GLN A 97 -12.72 0.20 15.36
CA GLN A 97 -13.82 -0.75 15.47
C GLN A 97 -14.77 -0.33 16.57
N GLN A 98 -16.07 -0.36 16.27
CA GLN A 98 -17.15 -0.08 17.22
C GLN A 98 -18.11 -1.26 17.20
N GLY A 99 -18.01 -2.13 18.21
CA GLY A 99 -18.68 -3.44 18.20
C GLY A 99 -18.29 -4.22 16.95
N HIS A 100 -19.27 -4.50 16.09
CA HIS A 100 -19.08 -5.27 14.87
C HIS A 100 -18.77 -4.44 13.62
N GLU A 101 -18.71 -3.12 13.74
CA GLU A 101 -18.44 -2.22 12.63
C GLU A 101 -16.97 -1.84 12.58
N LEU A 102 -16.37 -1.95 11.39
CA LEU A 102 -14.97 -1.61 11.15
C LEU A 102 -14.89 -0.40 10.21
N SER A 103 -14.12 0.60 10.61
CA SER A 103 -13.74 1.73 9.76
C SER A 103 -12.23 1.72 9.53
N VAL A 104 -11.82 1.75 8.26
CA VAL A 104 -10.43 1.88 7.86
C VAL A 104 -10.29 3.04 6.88
N SER A 105 -9.37 3.96 7.17
CA SER A 105 -9.03 5.06 6.28
C SER A 105 -7.53 5.19 6.12
N ILE A 106 -7.07 5.62 4.96
CA ILE A 106 -5.65 5.78 4.65
C ILE A 106 -5.44 7.20 4.14
N GLU A 107 -4.49 7.93 4.71
CA GLU A 107 -4.28 9.34 4.40
C GLU A 107 -2.80 9.71 4.38
N GLY A 108 -2.38 10.51 3.39
CA GLY A 108 -0.98 10.88 3.23
C GLY A 108 -0.66 11.43 1.84
N TYR A 109 0.62 11.50 1.50
CA TYR A 109 1.02 11.82 0.14
C TYR A 109 0.58 10.72 -0.81
N TRP A 110 -0.02 11.11 -1.92
CA TRP A 110 -0.67 10.16 -2.84
C TRP A 110 0.31 9.11 -3.35
N TYR A 111 1.54 9.51 -3.68
CA TYR A 111 2.57 8.57 -4.14
C TYR A 111 2.97 7.54 -3.08
N ARG A 112 2.75 7.79 -1.79
CA ARG A 112 2.99 6.79 -0.73
C ARG A 112 1.76 5.92 -0.54
N THR A 113 0.61 6.56 -0.35
CA THR A 113 -0.61 5.88 0.07
C THR A 113 -1.25 5.02 -1.02
N ILE A 114 -0.90 5.23 -2.29
CA ILE A 114 -1.54 4.53 -3.41
C ILE A 114 -1.29 3.01 -3.39
N LEU A 115 -0.23 2.51 -2.76
CA LEU A 115 0.08 1.08 -2.74
C LEU A 115 -0.68 0.27 -1.67
N TRP A 116 -1.33 0.94 -0.71
CA TRP A 116 -2.25 0.27 0.21
C TRP A 116 -3.50 -0.25 -0.51
#